data_AF-A0A355F5P7-F1
#
_entry.id   AF-A0A355F5P7-F1
#
_cell.length_a   1.000
_cell.length_b   1.000
_cell.length_c   1.000
_cell.angle_alpha   90.00
_cell.angle_beta   90.00
_cell.angle_gamma   90.00
#
_symmetry.space_group_name_H-M   'P 1'
#
loop_
_entity.id
_entity.type
_entity.pdbx_description
1 polymer ?
#
loop_
_entity_poly.entity_id
_entity_poly.type
_entity_poly.pdbx_seq_one_letter_code
_entity_poly.pdbx_strand_id
1 'polypeptide(L)'
;LLDIALDHLSLGRAHLGLAVTATEPAAPGEDRAAGLAQAAEHLDRAVDGLRRAGTEHHLPRALLARAALRRVRCDFTSAEADLTEALEIAERGGMRLHECDAHLEWARLCRERGEVAAMRGHVARAGELVAATGYGRRQREVAGFAGTLTP
;
A
#
# COMPACT_ATOMS: atom_id res chain seq x y z
N LEU A 1 11.53 19.62 -5.02
CA LEU A 1 11.08 18.38 -5.68
C LEU A 1 10.49 17.40 -4.67
N LEU A 2 11.20 17.12 -3.57
CA LEU A 2 10.70 16.27 -2.49
C LEU A 2 9.34 16.71 -1.93
N ASP A 3 9.22 17.97 -1.50
CA ASP A 3 7.99 18.46 -0.85
C ASP A 3 6.76 18.31 -1.74
N ILE A 4 6.89 18.72 -3.01
CA ILE A 4 5.84 18.56 -4.04
C ILE A 4 5.44 17.09 -4.21
N ALA A 5 6.41 16.17 -4.16
CA ALA A 5 6.14 14.74 -4.27
C ALA A 5 5.40 14.19 -3.03
N LEU A 6 5.72 14.71 -1.83
CA LEU A 6 5.04 14.35 -0.59
C LEU A 6 3.62 14.95 -0.50
N ASP A 7 3.39 16.14 -1.07
CA ASP A 7 2.06 16.72 -1.22
C ASP A 7 1.20 15.83 -2.12
N HIS A 8 1.75 15.43 -3.28
CA HIS A 8 1.08 14.47 -4.16
C HIS A 8 0.83 13.12 -3.50
N LEU A 9 1.77 12.60 -2.69
CA LEU A 9 1.53 11.38 -1.93
C LEU A 9 0.35 11.53 -0.96
N SER A 10 0.27 12.68 -0.28
CA SER A 10 -0.79 12.96 0.69
C SER A 10 -2.16 13.06 0.01
N LEU A 11 -2.25 13.81 -1.10
CA LEU A 11 -3.47 13.93 -1.90
C LEU A 11 -3.89 12.58 -2.48
N GLY A 12 -2.96 11.82 -3.07
CA GLY A 12 -3.26 10.52 -3.67
C GLY A 12 -3.83 9.52 -2.67
N ARG A 13 -3.29 9.50 -1.44
CA ARG A 13 -3.81 8.67 -0.34
C ARG A 13 -5.19 9.13 0.13
N ALA A 14 -5.43 10.44 0.19
CA ALA A 14 -6.72 11.00 0.56
C ALA A 14 -7.81 10.62 -0.46
N HIS A 15 -7.54 10.82 -1.75
CA HIS A 15 -8.46 10.44 -2.82
C HIS A 15 -8.74 8.92 -2.84
N LEU A 16 -7.70 8.08 -2.67
CA LEU A 16 -7.87 6.63 -2.59
C LEU A 16 -8.74 6.24 -1.38
N GLY A 17 -8.46 6.82 -0.20
CA GLY A 17 -9.21 6.57 1.01
C GLY A 17 -10.69 6.89 0.83
N LEU A 18 -11.00 8.10 0.37
CA LEU A 18 -12.37 8.55 0.10
C LEU A 18 -13.08 7.66 -0.92
N ALA A 19 -12.42 7.33 -2.04
CA ALA A 19 -13.00 6.48 -3.08
C ALA A 19 -13.32 5.06 -2.58
N VAL A 20 -12.52 4.52 -1.65
CA VAL A 20 -12.71 3.16 -1.11
C VAL A 20 -13.77 3.13 -0.01
N THR A 21 -13.89 4.19 0.80
CA THR A 21 -14.82 4.23 1.95
C THR A 21 -16.18 4.88 1.65
N ALA A 22 -16.29 5.64 0.55
CA ALA A 22 -17.56 6.25 0.16
C ALA A 22 -18.62 5.16 -0.07
N THR A 23 -19.72 5.24 0.69
CA THR A 23 -20.87 4.33 0.58
C THR A 23 -21.87 4.84 -0.46
N GLU A 24 -21.92 6.15 -0.68
CA GLU A 24 -22.68 6.84 -1.73
C GLU A 24 -21.86 8.04 -2.26
N PRO A 25 -22.09 8.50 -3.51
CA PRO A 25 -21.47 9.72 -4.01
C PRO A 25 -21.96 10.93 -3.19
N ALA A 26 -21.03 11.69 -2.60
CA ALA A 26 -21.38 12.83 -1.75
C ALA A 26 -21.90 14.04 -2.55
N ALA A 27 -21.65 14.10 -3.87
CA ALA A 27 -22.26 15.04 -4.81
C ALA A 27 -22.33 14.46 -6.25
N PRO A 28 -23.16 15.03 -7.14
CA PRO A 28 -23.15 14.69 -8.56
C PRO A 28 -21.76 14.97 -9.17
N GLY A 29 -21.08 13.93 -9.65
CA GLY A 29 -19.71 14.01 -10.18
C GLY A 29 -18.63 13.47 -9.24
N GLU A 30 -18.95 13.19 -7.97
CA GLU A 30 -18.07 12.47 -7.04
C GLU A 30 -18.28 10.96 -7.16
N ASP A 31 -18.09 10.46 -8.39
CA ASP A 31 -18.08 9.02 -8.65
C ASP A 31 -16.76 8.41 -8.14
N ARG A 32 -16.84 7.23 -7.54
CA ARG A 32 -15.69 6.40 -7.15
C ARG A 32 -14.65 6.31 -8.27
N ALA A 33 -15.07 6.22 -9.52
CA ALA A 33 -14.17 6.20 -10.67
C ALA A 33 -13.31 7.47 -10.78
N ALA A 34 -13.90 8.65 -10.56
CA ALA A 34 -13.19 9.93 -10.58
C ALA A 34 -12.20 10.03 -9.41
N GLY A 35 -12.61 9.62 -8.20
CA GLY A 35 -11.72 9.57 -7.05
C GLY A 35 -10.51 8.65 -7.26
N LEU A 36 -10.72 7.47 -7.87
CA LEU A 36 -9.63 6.57 -8.23
C LEU A 36 -8.71 7.14 -9.32
N ALA A 37 -9.25 7.93 -10.26
CA ALA A 37 -8.45 8.62 -11.28
C ALA A 37 -7.57 9.71 -10.66
N GLN A 38 -8.12 10.53 -9.75
CA GLN A 38 -7.36 11.54 -9.01
C GLN A 38 -6.28 10.90 -8.14
N ALA A 39 -6.60 9.79 -7.47
CA ALA A 39 -5.63 9.01 -6.72
C ALA A 39 -4.48 8.53 -7.62
N ALA A 40 -4.80 8.01 -8.82
CA ALA A 40 -3.79 7.55 -9.78
C ALA A 40 -2.83 8.65 -10.18
N GLU A 41 -3.36 9.78 -10.63
CA GLU A 41 -2.55 10.92 -11.07
C GLU A 41 -1.60 11.39 -9.97
N HIS A 42 -2.11 11.56 -8.75
CA HIS A 42 -1.30 12.01 -7.63
C HIS A 42 -0.25 10.97 -7.19
N LEU A 43 -0.59 9.68 -7.16
CA LEU A 43 0.34 8.65 -6.75
C LEU A 43 1.46 8.41 -7.79
N ASP A 44 1.16 8.54 -9.08
CA ASP A 44 2.19 8.49 -10.12
C ASP A 44 3.15 9.69 -10.01
N ARG A 45 2.63 10.91 -9.86
CA ARG A 45 3.45 12.10 -9.64
C ARG A 45 4.29 12.01 -8.36
N ALA A 46 3.76 11.39 -7.30
CA ALA A 46 4.49 11.17 -6.06
C ALA A 46 5.69 10.23 -6.28
N VAL A 47 5.48 9.08 -6.94
CA VAL A 47 6.56 8.12 -7.23
C VAL A 47 7.63 8.77 -8.12
N ASP A 48 7.21 9.41 -9.21
CA ASP A 48 8.14 10.08 -10.14
C ASP A 48 8.91 11.21 -9.47
N GLY A 49 8.22 12.02 -8.65
CA GLY A 49 8.82 13.11 -7.91
C GLY A 49 9.86 12.64 -6.89
N LEU A 50 9.57 11.56 -6.15
CA LEU A 50 10.49 10.97 -5.17
C LEU A 50 11.72 10.34 -5.83
N ARG A 51 11.55 9.67 -6.98
CA ARG A 51 12.67 9.17 -7.78
C ARG A 51 13.58 10.31 -8.24
N ARG A 52 13.00 11.37 -8.80
CA ARG A 52 13.74 12.56 -9.25
C ARG A 52 14.42 13.32 -8.11
N ALA A 53 13.85 13.28 -6.91
CA ALA A 53 14.46 13.86 -5.72
C ALA A 53 15.62 13.02 -5.16
N GLY A 54 15.81 11.77 -5.61
CA GLY A 54 16.85 10.87 -5.12
C GLY A 54 16.61 10.38 -3.68
N THR A 55 15.40 10.53 -3.15
CA THR A 55 15.08 10.23 -1.75
C THR A 55 14.49 8.83 -1.60
N GLU A 56 15.34 7.83 -1.71
CA GLU A 56 14.95 6.42 -1.74
C GLU A 56 14.20 5.96 -0.48
N HIS A 57 14.52 6.50 0.69
CA HIS A 57 13.84 6.20 1.96
C HIS A 57 12.37 6.67 2.04
N HIS A 58 11.96 7.56 1.13
CA HIS A 58 10.56 7.94 0.96
C HIS A 58 9.84 7.13 -0.11
N LEU A 59 10.55 6.37 -0.93
CA LEU A 59 9.96 5.65 -2.05
C LEU A 59 9.02 4.49 -1.62
N PRO A 60 9.34 3.67 -0.59
CA PRO A 60 8.46 2.57 -0.17
C PRO A 60 7.03 3.00 0.12
N ARG A 61 6.84 4.10 0.87
CA ARG A 61 5.48 4.59 1.22
C ARG A 61 4.67 5.05 0.01
N ALA A 62 5.32 5.54 -1.06
CA ALA A 62 4.63 5.94 -2.28
C ALA A 62 4.27 4.73 -3.14
N LEU A 63 5.21 3.78 -3.28
CA LEU A 63 4.97 2.50 -3.96
C LEU A 63 3.84 1.72 -3.27
N LEU A 64 3.82 1.64 -1.94
CA LEU A 64 2.75 0.97 -1.19
C LEU A 64 1.38 1.61 -1.42
N ALA A 65 1.30 2.94 -1.45
CA ALA A 65 0.05 3.63 -1.73
C ALA A 65 -0.43 3.37 -3.18
N ARG A 66 0.50 3.37 -4.15
CA ARG A 66 0.19 3.09 -5.56
C ARG A 66 -0.18 1.62 -5.80
N ALA A 67 0.48 0.69 -5.14
CA ALA A 67 0.12 -0.72 -5.13
C ALA A 67 -1.31 -0.94 -4.59
N ALA A 68 -1.67 -0.26 -3.50
CA ALA A 68 -3.02 -0.34 -2.95
C ALA A 68 -4.10 0.17 -3.93
N LEU A 69 -3.82 1.27 -4.64
CA LEU A 69 -4.69 1.75 -5.72
C LEU A 69 -4.80 0.72 -6.86
N ARG A 70 -3.68 0.20 -7.34
CA ARG A 70 -3.63 -0.77 -8.44
C ARG A 70 -4.41 -2.04 -8.09
N ARG A 71 -4.25 -2.54 -6.85
CA ARG A 71 -5.04 -3.63 -6.29
C ARG A 71 -6.55 -3.32 -6.32
N VAL A 72 -6.96 -2.14 -5.84
CA VAL A 72 -8.39 -1.72 -5.87
C VAL A 72 -8.95 -1.64 -7.31
N ARG A 73 -8.10 -1.39 -8.31
CA ARG A 73 -8.46 -1.38 -9.74
C ARG A 73 -8.31 -2.74 -10.42
N CYS A 74 -8.00 -3.79 -9.66
CA CYS A 74 -7.70 -5.15 -10.15
C CYS A 74 -6.49 -5.23 -11.09
N ASP A 75 -5.61 -4.22 -11.09
CA ASP A 75 -4.34 -4.22 -11.83
C ASP A 75 -3.26 -4.90 -10.98
N PHE A 76 -3.41 -6.22 -10.84
CA PHE A 76 -2.61 -7.00 -9.91
C PHE A 76 -1.14 -7.10 -10.32
N THR A 77 -0.84 -7.16 -11.61
CA THR A 77 0.54 -7.24 -12.12
C THR A 77 1.31 -5.98 -11.77
N SER A 78 0.72 -4.81 -12.00
CA SER A 78 1.37 -3.56 -11.65
C SER A 78 1.44 -3.35 -10.13
N ALA A 79 0.45 -3.85 -9.37
CA ALA A 79 0.52 -3.82 -7.90
C ALA A 79 1.71 -4.65 -7.39
N GLU A 80 1.88 -5.86 -7.89
CA GLU A 80 3.01 -6.73 -7.57
C GLU A 80 4.36 -6.09 -7.90
N ALA A 81 4.50 -5.43 -9.05
CA ALA A 81 5.74 -4.73 -9.40
C ALA A 81 6.10 -3.64 -8.37
N ASP A 82 5.12 -2.82 -7.95
CA ASP A 82 5.34 -1.79 -6.93
C ASP A 82 5.67 -2.41 -5.56
N LEU A 83 5.04 -3.52 -5.19
CA LEU A 83 5.26 -4.19 -3.92
C LEU A 83 6.63 -4.89 -3.84
N THR A 84 7.07 -5.52 -4.93
CA THR A 84 8.40 -6.11 -5.05
C THR A 84 9.46 -5.03 -4.81
N GLU A 85 9.37 -3.91 -5.55
CA GLU A 85 10.34 -2.83 -5.40
C GLU A 85 10.30 -2.19 -3.99
N ALA A 86 9.10 -1.97 -3.43
CA ALA A 86 8.96 -1.43 -2.08
C ALA A 86 9.62 -2.33 -1.02
N LEU A 87 9.46 -3.65 -1.17
CA LEU A 87 10.06 -4.63 -0.28
C LEU A 87 11.58 -4.69 -0.44
N GLU A 88 12.09 -4.72 -1.67
CA GLU A 88 13.54 -4.70 -1.96
C GLU A 88 14.23 -3.48 -1.35
N ILE A 89 13.64 -2.29 -1.50
CA ILE A 89 14.17 -1.05 -0.90
C ILE A 89 14.15 -1.14 0.63
N ALA A 90 13.04 -1.62 1.19
CA ALA A 90 12.88 -1.71 2.63
C ALA A 90 13.87 -2.69 3.27
N GLU A 91 14.04 -3.87 2.68
CA GLU A 91 14.97 -4.90 3.13
C GLU A 91 16.42 -4.42 3.04
N ARG A 92 16.83 -3.93 1.85
CA ARG A 92 18.19 -3.40 1.64
C ARG A 92 18.51 -2.23 2.58
N GLY A 93 17.53 -1.38 2.85
CA GLY A 93 17.67 -0.22 3.72
C GLY A 93 17.48 -0.51 5.21
N GLY A 94 17.17 -1.74 5.61
CA GLY A 94 16.84 -2.08 7.00
C GLY A 94 15.59 -1.38 7.55
N MET A 95 14.66 -0.96 6.67
CA MET A 95 13.47 -0.17 6.98
C MET A 95 12.33 -1.06 7.47
N ARG A 96 12.49 -1.70 8.63
CA ARG A 96 11.59 -2.74 9.14
C ARG A 96 10.09 -2.38 9.20
N LEU A 97 9.76 -1.10 9.45
CA LEU A 97 8.36 -0.66 9.46
C LEU A 97 7.75 -0.64 8.05
N HIS A 98 8.56 -0.26 7.04
CA HIS A 98 8.15 -0.30 5.63
C HIS A 98 8.12 -1.74 5.10
N GLU A 99 9.04 -2.61 5.51
CA GLU A 99 9.00 -4.05 5.23
C GLU A 99 7.70 -4.68 5.78
N CYS A 100 7.32 -4.33 7.02
CA CYS A 100 6.07 -4.78 7.63
C CYS A 100 4.84 -4.30 6.84
N ASP A 101 4.78 -3.02 6.49
CA ASP A 101 3.69 -2.45 5.69
C ASP A 101 3.62 -3.11 4.30
N ALA A 102 4.76 -3.44 3.69
CA ALA A 102 4.84 -4.15 2.40
C ALA A 102 4.30 -5.57 2.48
N HIS A 103 4.67 -6.34 3.51
CA HIS A 103 4.10 -7.67 3.70
C HIS A 103 2.60 -7.65 3.95
N LEU A 104 2.07 -6.65 4.66
CA LEU A 104 0.62 -6.52 4.84
C LEU A 104 -0.10 -6.21 3.53
N GLU A 105 0.46 -5.36 2.67
CA GLU A 105 -0.14 -5.08 1.36
C GLU A 105 -0.02 -6.28 0.40
N TRP A 106 1.09 -7.02 0.44
CA TRP A 106 1.23 -8.32 -0.22
C TRP A 106 0.16 -9.32 0.23
N ALA A 107 -0.10 -9.42 1.53
CA ALA A 107 -1.15 -10.29 2.05
C ALA A 107 -2.54 -9.90 1.50
N ARG A 108 -2.82 -8.60 1.34
CA ARG A 108 -4.07 -8.12 0.71
C ARG A 108 -4.15 -8.54 -0.76
N LEU A 109 -3.06 -8.40 -1.50
CA LEU A 109 -2.97 -8.78 -2.91
C LEU A 109 -3.17 -10.30 -3.09
N CYS A 110 -2.44 -11.12 -2.33
CA CYS A 110 -2.57 -12.57 -2.36
C CYS A 110 -4.00 -13.02 -2.00
N ARG A 111 -4.64 -12.36 -1.03
CA ARG A 111 -6.05 -12.65 -0.69
C ARG A 111 -6.99 -12.42 -1.86
N GLU A 112 -6.84 -11.31 -2.58
CA GLU A 112 -7.67 -10.99 -3.75
C GLU A 112 -7.44 -11.94 -4.93
N ARG A 113 -6.22 -12.51 -5.03
CA ARG A 113 -5.89 -13.56 -6.00
C ARG A 113 -6.28 -14.99 -5.56
N GLY A 114 -6.71 -15.17 -4.31
CA GLY A 114 -6.99 -16.50 -3.75
C GLY A 114 -5.73 -17.31 -3.39
N GLU A 115 -4.56 -16.68 -3.31
CA GLU A 115 -3.26 -17.28 -3.02
C GLU A 115 -3.04 -17.44 -1.50
N VAL A 116 -3.82 -18.33 -0.88
CA VAL A 116 -3.87 -18.47 0.60
C VAL A 116 -2.51 -18.78 1.22
N ALA A 117 -1.69 -19.62 0.57
CA ALA A 117 -0.37 -19.98 1.08
C ALA A 117 0.60 -18.78 1.10
N ALA A 118 0.65 -18.02 0.02
CA ALA A 118 1.48 -16.81 -0.08
C ALA A 118 1.01 -15.73 0.91
N MET A 119 -0.32 -15.53 1.01
CA MET A 119 -0.92 -14.64 2.00
C MET A 119 -0.46 -15.00 3.42
N ARG A 120 -0.52 -16.29 3.81
CA ARG A 120 -0.08 -16.74 5.14
C ARG A 120 1.39 -16.44 5.40
N GLY A 121 2.26 -16.67 4.42
CA GLY A 121 3.69 -16.35 4.54
C GLY A 121 3.94 -14.88 4.82
N HIS A 122 3.27 -14.00 4.08
CA HIS A 122 3.38 -12.56 4.28
C HIS A 122 2.80 -12.08 5.62
N VAL A 123 1.67 -12.63 6.07
CA VAL A 123 1.08 -12.31 7.38
C VAL A 123 2.02 -12.74 8.51
N ALA A 124 2.60 -13.93 8.43
CA ALA A 124 3.55 -14.42 9.41
C ALA A 124 4.76 -13.48 9.51
N ARG A 125 5.33 -13.11 8.37
CA ARG A 125 6.48 -12.20 8.31
C ARG A 125 6.16 -10.81 8.85
N ALA A 126 4.98 -10.25 8.53
CA ALA A 126 4.51 -9.01 9.13
C ALA A 126 4.36 -9.12 10.65
N GLY A 127 3.87 -10.26 11.16
CA GLY A 127 3.75 -10.53 12.59
C GLY A 127 5.09 -10.56 13.33
N GLU A 128 6.10 -11.20 12.75
CA GLU A 128 7.48 -11.20 13.27
C GLU A 128 8.02 -9.77 13.38
N LEU A 129 7.85 -8.97 12.32
CA LEU A 129 8.31 -7.58 12.28
C LEU A 129 7.58 -6.71 13.31
N VAL A 130 6.26 -6.89 13.48
CA VAL A 130 5.48 -6.19 14.51
C VAL A 130 6.01 -6.52 15.91
N ALA A 131 6.27 -7.79 16.19
CA ALA A 131 6.82 -8.23 17.48
C ALA A 131 8.23 -7.65 17.72
N ALA A 132 9.10 -7.70 16.70
CA ALA A 132 10.48 -7.26 16.80
C ALA A 132 10.64 -5.73 16.91
N THR A 133 9.70 -4.95 16.38
CA THR A 133 9.77 -3.48 16.33
C THR A 133 8.85 -2.78 17.32
N GLY A 134 7.89 -3.50 17.92
CA GLY A 134 6.83 -2.90 18.72
C GLY A 134 5.83 -2.08 17.90
N TYR A 135 5.66 -2.37 16.60
CA TYR A 135 4.81 -1.59 15.69
C TYR A 135 3.31 -1.83 15.95
N GLY A 136 2.81 -1.31 17.07
CA GLY A 136 1.47 -1.55 17.60
C GLY A 136 0.33 -1.22 16.64
N ARG A 137 0.54 -0.23 15.75
CA ARG A 137 -0.46 0.18 14.73
C ARG A 137 -0.91 -0.99 13.84
N ARG A 138 -0.05 -1.97 13.58
CA ARG A 138 -0.33 -3.11 12.69
C ARG A 138 -0.76 -4.39 13.40
N GLN A 139 -0.74 -4.42 14.73
CA GLN A 139 -1.14 -5.60 15.51
C GLN A 139 -2.57 -6.07 15.17
N ARG A 140 -3.52 -5.14 15.11
CA ARG A 140 -4.93 -5.47 14.77
C ARG A 140 -5.06 -6.04 13.37
N GLU A 141 -4.28 -5.53 12.42
CA GLU A 141 -4.35 -5.97 11.03
C GLU A 141 -3.78 -7.38 10.86
N VAL A 142 -2.62 -7.66 11.46
CA VAL A 142 -2.04 -9.01 11.49
C VAL A 142 -3.01 -10.01 12.13
N ALA A 143 -3.61 -9.66 13.27
CA ALA A 143 -4.61 -10.50 13.94
C ALA A 143 -5.88 -10.70 13.09
N GLY A 144 -6.31 -9.67 12.36
CA GLY A 144 -7.46 -9.73 11.46
C GLY A 144 -7.28 -10.75 10.33
N PHE A 145 -6.07 -10.87 9.77
CA PHE A 145 -5.76 -11.91 8.79
C PHE A 145 -5.80 -13.32 9.40
N ALA A 146 -5.30 -13.50 10.63
CA ALA A 146 -5.34 -14.79 11.32
C ALA A 146 -6.77 -15.29 11.56
N GLY A 147 -7.72 -14.40 11.86
CA GLY A 147 -9.14 -14.75 12.04
C GLY A 147 -9.83 -15.25 10.76
N THR A 148 -9.32 -14.88 9.57
CA THR A 148 -9.86 -15.34 8.27
C THR A 148 -9.28 -16.66 7.79
N LEU A 149 -8.35 -17.26 8.55
CA LEU A 149 -7.56 -18.43 8.16
C LEU A 149 -8.01 -19.74 8.83
N THR A 150 -8.99 -19.69 9.72
CA THR A 150 -9.64 -20.87 10.30
C THR A 150 -10.54 -21.55 9.25
N PRO A 151 -10.42 -22.89 9.06
CA PRO A 151 -11.27 -23.64 8.12
C PRO A 151 -12.73 -23.70 8.55
#